data_AF-A0A7C7PNF7-F1
#
_entry.id   AF-A0A7C7PNF7-F1
#
_cell.length_a   1.000
_cell.length_b   1.000
_cell.length_c   1.000
_cell.angle_alpha   90.00
_cell.angle_beta   90.00
_cell.angle_gamma   90.00
#
_symmetry.space_group_name_H-M   'P 1'
#
loop_
_entity.id
_entity.type
_entity.pdbx_description
1 polymer ?
#
loop_
_entity_poly.entity_id
_entity_poly.type
_entity_poly.pdbx_seq_one_letter_code
_entity_poly.pdbx_strand_id
1 'polypeptide(L)'
;DLWVLSQLSKGGKMAGMVSHRRDSTTGTQEGGRAKSAERKPMWIVIEVEKSEFQPFSDQLRLHGVITEAPVDKGSHHTHTVGLKDEVELTATSGWSVADEQLLQEAVKEGGRAKAAIIVVETDEIQLFEIASHGMRDLSLFTMRGGGKRETKSAEVREGFLAQVAKETALLFGNELPLIICGPGLTRVQFAKLLVERGCSPKMLNVATSIGGRPAANEVLSQGLADELLGDTAIVEQTKAVEEALSRMATDGAVAYGPDAICAALEAGAIDKLIVLADMIRDEEATIGDELWYEFVRRLDETNSELVQSSTEHDAGKQLEGMGGALALLRWKMD
;
A
#
# COMPACT_ATOMS: atom_id res chain seq x y z
N ASP A 1 0.00 -4.01 7.57
CA ASP A 1 0.62 -3.87 8.90
C ASP A 1 1.79 -2.89 8.92
N LEU A 2 2.93 -3.17 8.29
CA LEU A 2 4.07 -2.23 8.32
C LEU A 2 3.75 -0.84 7.75
N TRP A 3 2.93 -0.76 6.69
CA TRP A 3 2.43 0.52 6.19
C TRP A 3 1.55 1.24 7.22
N VAL A 4 0.69 0.53 7.94
CA VAL A 4 -0.16 1.13 8.99
C VAL A 4 0.69 1.63 10.14
N LEU A 5 1.66 0.82 10.60
CA LEU A 5 2.64 1.25 11.60
C LEU A 5 3.43 2.47 11.15
N SER A 6 3.77 2.55 9.85
CA SER A 6 4.49 3.70 9.31
C SER A 6 3.67 4.98 9.40
N GLN A 7 2.34 4.90 9.23
CA GLN A 7 1.43 6.02 9.44
C GLN A 7 1.29 6.35 10.92
N LEU A 8 0.97 5.37 11.76
CA LEU A 8 0.76 5.56 13.20
C LEU A 8 2.00 6.07 13.96
N SER A 9 3.18 5.95 13.37
CA SER A 9 4.44 6.46 13.95
C SER A 9 4.70 7.94 13.64
N LYS A 10 3.91 8.59 12.78
CA LYS A 10 4.05 10.02 12.41
C LYS A 10 3.31 10.94 13.38
N GLY A 11 3.63 12.24 13.35
CA GLY A 11 2.97 13.27 14.19
C GLY A 11 3.46 13.26 15.64
N GLY A 12 4.79 13.34 15.82
CA GLY A 12 5.44 13.45 17.14
C GLY A 12 5.29 12.24 18.06
N LYS A 13 5.03 11.05 17.50
CA LYS A 13 4.83 9.82 18.28
C LYS A 13 6.17 9.21 18.67
N MET A 14 6.16 8.44 19.75
CA MET A 14 7.34 7.70 20.20
C MET A 14 7.25 6.24 19.78
N ALA A 15 8.40 5.65 19.42
CA ALA A 15 8.52 4.23 19.10
C ALA A 15 9.59 3.58 19.98
N GLY A 16 9.19 2.55 20.73
CA GLY A 16 10.04 1.72 21.57
C GLY A 16 10.22 0.32 20.99
N MET A 17 11.46 -0.15 20.87
CA MET A 17 11.73 -1.56 20.59
C MET A 17 13.14 -1.96 21.04
N VAL A 18 13.39 -3.28 21.13
CA VAL A 18 14.75 -3.79 21.32
C VAL A 18 15.58 -3.53 20.06
N SER A 19 16.66 -2.77 20.21
CA SER A 19 17.58 -2.46 19.12
C SER A 19 19.04 -2.64 19.54
N HIS A 20 19.95 -2.64 18.57
CA HIS A 20 21.38 -2.86 18.81
C HIS A 20 22.14 -1.54 18.76
N ARG A 21 22.82 -1.19 19.84
CA ARG A 21 23.67 0.01 19.91
C ARG A 21 25.08 -0.34 20.39
N ARG A 22 26.07 0.42 19.93
CA ARG A 22 27.47 0.23 20.34
C ARG A 22 27.66 0.81 21.73
N ASP A 23 28.24 0.01 22.63
CA ASP A 23 28.60 0.45 23.96
C ASP A 23 30.02 1.03 23.93
N SER A 24 30.14 2.36 23.90
CA SER A 24 31.42 3.08 23.82
C SER A 24 32.35 2.78 25.00
N THR A 25 31.84 2.29 26.13
CA THR A 25 32.65 1.87 27.29
C THR A 25 33.47 0.60 27.04
N THR A 26 33.16 -0.15 25.97
CA THR A 26 33.88 -1.38 25.59
C THR A 26 35.01 -1.17 24.58
N GLY A 27 35.16 0.04 24.04
CA GLY A 27 35.99 0.32 22.86
C GLY A 27 37.44 0.76 23.12
N THR A 28 37.80 1.13 24.36
CA THR A 28 39.13 1.72 24.65
C THR A 28 39.78 1.12 25.90
N GLN A 29 40.89 0.41 25.72
CA GLN A 29 41.96 0.30 26.72
C GLN A 29 43.00 1.40 26.42
N GLU A 30 43.43 2.15 27.44
CA GLU A 30 44.53 3.12 27.30
C GLU A 30 45.77 2.42 26.72
N GLY A 31 46.25 2.89 25.56
CA GLY A 31 47.51 2.46 24.94
C GLY A 31 47.43 1.38 23.84
N GLY A 32 46.24 0.93 23.44
CA GLY A 32 46.07 -0.11 22.39
C GLY A 32 45.31 0.36 21.14
N ARG A 33 45.52 -0.34 20.01
CA ARG A 33 44.80 -0.12 18.74
C ARG A 33 43.29 -0.31 18.97
N ALA A 34 42.47 0.70 18.63
CA ALA A 34 41.03 0.73 18.88
C ALA A 34 40.33 -0.56 18.41
N LYS A 35 39.72 -1.29 19.35
CA LYS A 35 38.81 -2.40 19.02
C LYS A 35 37.43 -1.81 18.73
N SER A 36 36.74 -2.36 17.74
CA SER A 36 35.34 -2.00 17.49
C SER A 36 34.53 -2.29 18.75
N ALA A 37 33.91 -1.25 19.33
CA ALA A 37 32.98 -1.38 20.44
C ALA A 37 31.90 -2.42 20.12
N GLU A 38 31.56 -3.25 21.10
CA GLU A 38 30.58 -4.33 20.96
C GLU A 38 29.17 -3.76 20.82
N ARG A 39 28.36 -4.37 19.95
CA ARG A 39 26.93 -4.04 19.81
C ARG A 39 26.13 -4.86 20.81
N LYS A 40 25.42 -4.19 21.72
CA LYS A 40 24.54 -4.85 22.69
C LYS A 40 23.08 -4.57 22.35
N PRO A 41 22.19 -5.58 22.48
CA PRO A 41 20.75 -5.35 22.42
C PRO A 41 20.33 -4.54 23.66
N MET A 42 19.49 -3.53 23.46
CA MET A 42 18.91 -2.74 24.53
C MET A 42 17.56 -2.18 24.10
N TRP A 43 16.69 -1.94 25.07
CA TRP A 43 15.46 -1.20 24.85
C TRP A 43 15.80 0.26 24.54
N ILE A 44 15.29 0.77 23.42
CA ILE A 44 15.46 2.15 22.98
C ILE A 44 14.09 2.67 22.60
N VAL A 45 13.75 3.85 23.12
CA VAL A 45 12.60 4.65 22.72
C VAL A 45 13.11 5.88 21.99
N ILE A 46 12.58 6.11 20.79
CA ILE A 46 12.83 7.32 20.01
C ILE A 46 11.55 8.15 19.89
N GLU A 47 11.71 9.47 19.88
CA GLU A 47 10.73 10.39 19.31
C GLU A 47 10.91 10.36 17.79
N VAL A 48 9.88 9.91 17.06
CA VAL A 48 9.98 9.64 15.63
C VAL A 48 9.93 10.95 14.86
N GLU A 49 11.02 11.25 14.13
CA GLU A 49 11.12 12.39 13.23
C GLU A 49 10.77 12.01 11.79
N LYS A 50 11.10 10.77 11.39
CA LYS A 50 10.86 10.29 10.03
C LYS A 50 10.48 8.81 10.01
N SER A 51 9.44 8.51 9.23
CA SER A 51 8.96 7.15 8.97
C SER A 51 9.22 6.82 7.49
N GLU A 52 10.10 5.86 7.24
CA GLU A 52 10.43 5.38 5.90
C GLU A 52 9.93 3.95 5.75
N PHE A 53 8.79 3.81 5.08
CA PHE A 53 8.29 2.54 4.62
C PHE A 53 8.72 2.34 3.18
N GLN A 54 9.49 1.29 2.91
CA GLN A 54 9.69 0.84 1.54
C GLN A 54 8.72 -0.32 1.29
N PRO A 55 7.75 -0.15 0.38
CA PRO A 55 6.82 -1.20 0.01
C PRO A 55 7.54 -2.51 -0.30
N PHE A 56 7.02 -3.62 0.23
CA PHE A 56 7.50 -4.97 -0.06
C PHE A 56 8.98 -5.21 0.27
N SER A 57 9.57 -4.42 1.17
CA SER A 57 10.90 -4.66 1.77
C SER A 57 10.82 -5.44 3.08
N ASP A 58 9.60 -5.75 3.54
CA ASP A 58 9.30 -6.32 4.87
C ASP A 58 9.97 -5.58 6.02
N GLN A 59 10.31 -4.30 5.81
CA GLN A 59 11.00 -3.45 6.75
C GLN A 59 10.37 -2.05 6.78
N LEU A 60 10.21 -1.55 8.00
CA LEU A 60 9.89 -0.17 8.31
C LEU A 60 11.07 0.46 9.04
N ARG A 61 11.56 1.61 8.56
CA ARG A 61 12.61 2.37 9.24
C ARG A 61 11.98 3.57 9.95
N LEU A 62 12.10 3.59 11.27
CA LEU A 62 11.70 4.73 12.08
C LEU A 62 12.96 5.44 12.56
N HIS A 63 13.16 6.67 12.12
CA HIS A 63 14.29 7.51 12.50
C HIS A 63 13.84 8.60 13.47
N GLY A 64 14.67 8.89 14.46
CA GLY A 64 14.32 9.86 15.48
C GLY A 64 15.38 10.03 16.55
N VAL A 65 15.05 10.82 17.56
CA VAL A 65 15.93 11.14 18.69
C VAL A 65 15.63 10.23 19.87
N ILE A 66 16.66 9.68 20.51
CA ILE A 66 16.48 8.83 21.69
C ILE A 66 15.96 9.65 22.87
N THR A 67 14.78 9.30 23.36
CA THR A 67 14.19 9.84 24.60
C THR A 67 14.52 8.93 25.80
N GLU A 68 14.51 7.61 25.59
CA GLU A 68 14.82 6.62 26.62
C GLU A 68 15.74 5.51 26.10
N ALA A 69 16.89 5.35 26.73
CA ALA A 69 17.81 4.22 26.55
C ALA A 69 18.82 4.18 27.71
N PRO A 70 19.54 3.05 27.91
CA PRO A 70 20.66 2.99 28.85
C PRO A 70 21.83 3.93 28.51
N VAL A 71 22.04 4.27 27.23
CA VAL A 71 23.15 5.10 26.74
C VAL A 71 22.68 6.03 25.61
N ASP A 72 23.44 7.10 25.36
CA ASP A 72 23.27 8.03 24.22
C ASP A 72 21.89 8.72 24.09
N LYS A 73 21.21 9.00 25.21
CA LYS A 73 20.01 9.84 25.21
C LYS A 73 20.26 11.18 24.52
N GLY A 74 19.31 11.63 23.70
CA GLY A 74 19.42 12.83 22.87
C GLY A 74 20.20 12.67 21.56
N SER A 75 20.75 11.48 21.28
CA SER A 75 21.33 11.18 19.97
C SER A 75 20.29 10.59 19.02
N HIS A 76 20.50 10.73 17.70
CA HIS A 76 19.65 10.05 16.73
C HIS A 76 19.87 8.53 16.72
N HIS A 77 18.80 7.81 16.36
CA HIS A 77 18.79 6.37 16.17
C HIS A 77 17.78 6.00 15.07
N THR A 78 17.95 4.81 14.50
CA THR A 78 16.97 4.26 13.54
C THR A 78 16.57 2.87 13.99
N HIS A 79 15.28 2.71 14.29
CA HIS A 79 14.65 1.40 14.42
C HIS A 79 14.38 0.81 13.04
N THR A 80 14.74 -0.45 12.85
CA THR A 80 14.37 -1.23 11.66
C THR A 80 13.42 -2.30 12.16
N VAL A 81 12.13 -2.09 11.91
CA VAL A 81 11.04 -2.97 12.31
C VAL A 81 10.78 -3.95 11.17
N GLY A 82 11.03 -5.23 11.40
CA GLY A 82 10.73 -6.32 10.47
C GLY A 82 9.45 -7.08 10.84
N LEU A 83 9.14 -8.10 10.03
CA LEU A 83 8.08 -9.04 10.36
C LEU A 83 8.37 -9.77 11.67
N LYS A 84 7.35 -9.88 12.53
CA LYS A 84 7.40 -10.52 13.86
C LYS A 84 8.21 -9.77 14.92
N ASP A 85 8.75 -8.59 14.60
CA ASP A 85 9.31 -7.73 15.63
C ASP A 85 8.19 -7.14 16.49
N GLU A 86 8.47 -6.96 17.78
CA GLU A 86 7.59 -6.28 18.71
C GLU A 86 8.00 -4.80 18.79
N VAL A 87 7.03 -3.91 18.59
CA VAL A 87 7.20 -2.46 18.68
C VAL A 87 6.11 -1.87 19.56
N GLU A 88 6.48 -0.94 20.43
CA GLU A 88 5.58 -0.15 21.25
C GLU A 88 5.48 1.26 20.66
N LEU A 89 4.27 1.70 20.32
CA LEU A 89 4.01 3.07 19.91
C LEU A 89 3.31 3.83 21.03
N THR A 90 3.80 5.02 21.34
CA THR A 90 3.27 5.86 22.41
C THR A 90 2.95 7.25 21.86
N ALA A 91 1.70 7.67 22.07
CA ALA A 91 1.19 8.97 21.70
C ALA A 91 1.00 9.85 22.94
N THR A 92 1.83 10.88 23.12
CA THR A 92 1.73 11.80 24.28
C THR A 92 0.46 12.65 24.21
N SER A 93 0.04 13.05 23.01
CA SER A 93 -1.19 13.79 22.73
C SER A 93 -2.44 12.91 22.63
N GLY A 94 -2.30 11.58 22.76
CA GLY A 94 -3.36 10.61 22.49
C GLY A 94 -3.41 10.16 21.03
N TRP A 95 -4.26 9.15 20.77
CA TRP A 95 -4.53 8.62 19.44
C TRP A 95 -5.74 9.32 18.84
N SER A 96 -5.68 9.63 17.54
CA SER A 96 -6.79 10.26 16.84
C SER A 96 -7.86 9.23 16.47
N VAL A 97 -9.09 9.68 16.19
CA VAL A 97 -10.14 8.79 15.65
C VAL A 97 -9.69 8.15 14.33
N ALA A 98 -8.99 8.91 13.47
CA ALA A 98 -8.43 8.38 12.23
C ALA A 98 -7.34 7.31 12.48
N ASP A 99 -6.53 7.44 13.54
CA ASP A 99 -5.53 6.45 13.92
C ASP A 99 -6.18 5.17 14.47
N GLU A 100 -7.18 5.33 15.33
CA GLU A 100 -7.94 4.21 15.88
C GLU A 100 -8.67 3.45 14.76
N GLN A 101 -9.31 4.17 13.84
CA GLN A 101 -9.95 3.58 12.66
C GLN A 101 -8.94 2.81 11.82
N LEU A 102 -7.79 3.40 11.50
CA LEU A 102 -6.77 2.76 10.67
C LEU A 102 -6.21 1.49 11.34
N LEU A 103 -6.01 1.52 12.66
CA LEU A 103 -5.57 0.37 13.43
C LEU A 103 -6.62 -0.74 13.44
N GLN A 104 -7.90 -0.39 13.63
CA GLN A 104 -9.01 -1.36 13.62
C GLN A 104 -9.16 -2.03 12.25
N GLU A 105 -9.07 -1.27 11.17
CA GLU A 105 -9.06 -1.80 9.80
C GLU A 105 -7.92 -2.79 9.59
N ALA A 106 -6.70 -2.43 9.98
CA ALA A 106 -5.53 -3.30 9.87
C ALA A 106 -5.73 -4.63 10.62
N VAL A 107 -6.26 -4.58 11.84
CA VAL A 107 -6.55 -5.75 12.67
C VAL A 107 -7.63 -6.62 12.02
N LYS A 108 -8.69 -6.02 11.46
CA LYS A 108 -9.77 -6.72 10.76
C LYS A 108 -9.27 -7.44 9.51
N GLU A 109 -8.33 -6.85 8.78
CA GLU A 109 -7.78 -7.42 7.54
C GLU A 109 -6.83 -8.61 7.74
N GLY A 110 -6.18 -8.74 8.91
CA GLY A 110 -5.44 -9.93 9.32
C GLY A 110 -4.10 -10.20 8.61
N GLY A 111 -3.42 -9.16 8.09
CA GLY A 111 -1.98 -9.17 7.80
C GLY A 111 -1.44 -10.09 6.69
N ARG A 112 -2.26 -10.65 5.80
CA ARG A 112 -1.79 -11.54 4.71
C ARG A 112 -1.68 -10.80 3.36
N ALA A 113 -0.61 -11.08 2.60
CA ALA A 113 -0.58 -10.79 1.16
C ALA A 113 -1.81 -11.43 0.50
N LYS A 114 -2.56 -10.63 -0.27
CA LYS A 114 -3.96 -10.95 -0.56
C LYS A 114 -4.08 -11.78 -1.83
N ALA A 115 -3.36 -11.40 -2.87
CA ALA A 115 -3.35 -12.11 -4.15
C ALA A 115 -2.17 -11.66 -5.03
N ALA A 116 -1.93 -12.41 -6.10
CA ALA A 116 -1.19 -11.93 -7.25
C ALA A 116 -2.15 -11.65 -8.42
N ILE A 117 -1.89 -10.59 -9.19
CA ILE A 117 -2.57 -10.33 -10.45
C ILE A 117 -1.59 -10.64 -11.59
N ILE A 118 -2.04 -11.44 -12.55
CA ILE A 118 -1.27 -11.86 -13.71
C ILE A 118 -2.00 -11.34 -14.94
N VAL A 119 -1.44 -10.33 -15.59
CA VAL A 119 -1.99 -9.78 -16.84
C VAL A 119 -1.38 -10.55 -18.00
N VAL A 120 -2.21 -11.18 -18.81
CA VAL A 120 -1.79 -12.09 -19.89
C VAL A 120 -2.27 -11.58 -21.23
N GLU A 121 -1.32 -11.21 -22.08
CA GLU A 121 -1.49 -10.94 -23.51
C GLU A 121 -0.85 -12.04 -24.35
N THR A 122 -0.84 -11.88 -25.67
CA THR A 122 -0.30 -12.90 -26.58
C THR A 122 1.22 -12.94 -26.56
N ASP A 123 1.85 -11.78 -26.41
CA ASP A 123 3.27 -11.53 -26.49
C ASP A 123 3.83 -10.85 -25.23
N GLU A 124 2.99 -10.57 -24.24
CA GLU A 124 3.38 -9.95 -22.98
C GLU A 124 2.64 -10.59 -21.80
N ILE A 125 3.36 -10.84 -20.70
CA ILE A 125 2.78 -11.27 -19.43
C ILE A 125 3.41 -10.45 -18.31
N GLN A 126 2.59 -9.78 -17.51
CA GLN A 126 3.01 -8.95 -16.39
C GLN A 126 2.47 -9.50 -15.08
N LEU A 127 3.34 -9.65 -14.08
CA LEU A 127 3.02 -10.17 -12.77
C LEU A 127 3.02 -9.04 -11.74
N PHE A 128 1.97 -9.00 -10.92
CA PHE A 128 1.79 -8.04 -9.84
C PHE A 128 1.54 -8.75 -8.52
N GLU A 129 2.07 -8.18 -7.44
CA GLU A 129 1.74 -8.56 -6.07
C GLU A 129 0.81 -7.51 -5.44
N ILE A 130 -0.27 -7.96 -4.79
CA ILE A 130 -1.27 -7.11 -4.14
C ILE A 130 -1.17 -7.25 -2.62
N ALA A 131 -0.83 -6.14 -1.97
CA ALA A 131 -0.90 -5.97 -0.53
C ALA A 131 -2.09 -5.06 -0.16
N SER A 132 -2.45 -5.01 1.13
CA SER A 132 -3.59 -4.22 1.60
C SER A 132 -3.61 -2.77 1.12
N HIS A 133 -2.45 -2.10 1.04
CA HIS A 133 -2.36 -0.68 0.70
C HIS A 133 -1.48 -0.40 -0.51
N GLY A 134 -1.14 -1.42 -1.31
CA GLY A 134 -0.22 -1.21 -2.43
C GLY A 134 -0.17 -2.35 -3.45
N MET A 135 0.28 -1.99 -4.64
CA MET A 135 0.45 -2.89 -5.78
C MET A 135 1.86 -2.73 -6.36
N ARG A 136 2.56 -3.84 -6.58
CA ARG A 136 3.93 -3.85 -7.10
C ARG A 136 4.07 -4.67 -8.37
N ASP A 137 4.85 -4.13 -9.32
CA ASP A 137 5.38 -4.87 -10.45
C ASP A 137 6.45 -5.88 -9.99
N LEU A 138 6.19 -7.17 -10.22
CA LEU A 138 7.16 -8.23 -9.92
C LEU A 138 8.03 -8.54 -11.13
N SER A 139 7.40 -8.87 -12.26
CA SER A 139 8.09 -9.28 -13.47
C SER A 139 7.28 -8.90 -14.71
N LEU A 140 7.99 -8.53 -15.78
CA LEU A 140 7.44 -8.32 -17.11
C LEU A 140 8.14 -9.28 -18.08
N PHE A 141 7.35 -10.11 -18.74
CA PHE A 141 7.82 -11.07 -19.72
C PHE A 141 7.33 -10.66 -21.10
N THR A 142 8.25 -10.43 -22.02
CA THR A 142 7.93 -10.10 -23.42
C THR A 142 8.42 -11.22 -24.34
N MET A 143 7.55 -11.72 -25.21
CA MET A 143 7.88 -12.70 -26.22
C MET A 143 8.84 -12.08 -27.25
N ARG A 144 9.92 -12.80 -27.57
CA ARG A 144 10.86 -12.42 -28.64
C ARG A 144 10.61 -13.28 -29.87
N GLY A 145 10.26 -12.65 -31.00
CA GLY A 145 9.89 -13.34 -32.24
C GLY A 145 8.43 -13.79 -32.26
N GLY A 146 8.03 -14.63 -33.22
CA GLY A 146 6.67 -15.16 -33.30
C GLY A 146 5.64 -14.22 -33.95
N GLY A 147 6.10 -13.20 -34.69
CA GLY A 147 5.22 -12.33 -35.47
C GLY A 147 4.44 -13.11 -36.53
N LYS A 148 3.30 -12.56 -37.00
CA LYS A 148 2.40 -13.21 -37.99
C LYS A 148 3.07 -13.67 -39.29
N ARG A 149 4.30 -13.21 -39.58
CA ARG A 149 5.07 -13.55 -40.78
C ARG A 149 6.07 -14.70 -40.58
N GLU A 150 6.19 -15.24 -39.37
CA GLU A 150 7.10 -16.35 -39.08
C GLU A 150 6.40 -17.71 -39.09
N THR A 151 7.00 -18.66 -39.78
CA THR A 151 6.48 -20.03 -40.02
C THR A 151 6.31 -20.86 -38.74
N LYS A 152 6.97 -20.48 -37.64
CA LYS A 152 6.94 -21.18 -36.33
C LYS A 152 6.31 -20.35 -35.20
N SER A 153 5.48 -19.37 -35.55
CA SER A 153 4.87 -18.45 -34.56
C SER A 153 4.07 -19.14 -33.45
N ALA A 154 3.45 -20.30 -33.72
CA ALA A 154 2.74 -21.07 -32.70
C ALA A 154 3.69 -21.73 -31.68
N GLU A 155 4.74 -22.41 -32.15
CA GLU A 155 5.75 -23.06 -31.30
C GLU A 155 6.45 -22.04 -30.38
N VAL A 156 6.79 -20.86 -30.92
CA VAL A 156 7.42 -19.78 -30.15
C VAL A 156 6.49 -19.29 -29.04
N ARG A 157 5.19 -19.12 -29.34
CA ARG A 157 4.20 -18.67 -28.37
C ARG A 157 3.95 -19.71 -27.28
N GLU A 158 3.78 -20.98 -27.65
CA GLU A 158 3.61 -22.05 -26.66
C GLU A 158 4.83 -22.17 -25.76
N GLY A 159 6.04 -22.07 -26.33
CA GLY A 159 7.29 -22.06 -25.57
C GLY A 159 7.37 -20.87 -24.60
N PHE A 160 6.98 -19.67 -25.04
CA PHE A 160 6.91 -18.48 -24.20
C PHE A 160 5.94 -18.68 -23.03
N LEU A 161 4.70 -19.08 -23.29
CA LEU A 161 3.70 -19.30 -22.25
C LEU A 161 4.16 -20.37 -21.24
N ALA A 162 4.72 -21.48 -21.72
CA ALA A 162 5.19 -22.57 -20.86
C ALA A 162 6.38 -22.16 -19.98
N GLN A 163 7.29 -21.33 -20.50
CA GLN A 163 8.41 -20.79 -19.73
C GLN A 163 7.92 -19.81 -18.66
N VAL A 164 7.06 -18.86 -19.02
CA VAL A 164 6.52 -17.88 -18.06
C VAL A 164 5.67 -18.55 -16.99
N ALA A 165 4.88 -19.57 -17.34
CA ALA A 165 4.11 -20.33 -16.36
C ALA A 165 5.01 -21.06 -15.35
N LYS A 166 6.16 -21.59 -15.80
CA LYS A 166 7.15 -22.19 -14.91
C LYS A 166 7.75 -21.16 -13.94
N GLU A 167 8.12 -19.98 -14.43
CA GLU A 167 8.67 -18.91 -13.58
C GLU A 167 7.64 -18.37 -12.60
N THR A 168 6.40 -18.20 -13.05
CA THR A 168 5.26 -17.77 -12.22
C THR A 168 5.00 -18.76 -11.09
N ALA A 169 5.02 -20.06 -11.37
CA ALA A 169 4.85 -21.10 -10.36
C ALA A 169 5.97 -21.10 -9.30
N LEU A 170 7.20 -20.76 -9.70
CA LEU A 170 8.33 -20.63 -8.76
C LEU A 170 8.20 -19.39 -7.86
N LEU A 171 7.60 -18.32 -8.36
CA LEU A 171 7.40 -17.07 -7.60
C LEU A 171 6.29 -17.19 -6.56
N PHE A 172 5.12 -17.70 -6.92
CA PHE A 172 3.94 -17.67 -6.06
C PHE A 172 3.67 -18.98 -5.31
N GLY A 173 4.26 -20.11 -5.76
CA GLY A 173 3.98 -21.42 -5.18
C GLY A 173 2.49 -21.76 -5.17
N ASN A 174 2.00 -22.27 -4.04
CA ASN A 174 0.62 -22.78 -3.88
C ASN A 174 -0.20 -22.06 -2.80
N GLU A 175 0.34 -21.02 -2.18
CA GLU A 175 -0.28 -20.38 -1.01
C GLU A 175 -1.03 -19.10 -1.36
N LEU A 176 -0.62 -18.40 -2.42
CA LEU A 176 -1.20 -17.11 -2.81
C LEU A 176 -2.30 -17.27 -3.87
N PRO A 177 -3.50 -16.70 -3.68
CA PRO A 177 -4.53 -16.64 -4.72
C PRO A 177 -4.02 -15.93 -5.98
N LEU A 178 -4.37 -16.45 -7.16
CA LEU A 178 -3.95 -15.87 -8.45
C LEU A 178 -5.16 -15.35 -9.22
N ILE A 179 -5.07 -14.10 -9.67
CA ILE A 179 -6.08 -13.48 -10.54
C ILE A 179 -5.43 -13.33 -11.91
N ILE A 180 -5.90 -14.09 -12.88
CA ILE A 180 -5.40 -14.06 -14.24
C ILE A 180 -6.35 -13.18 -15.05
N CYS A 181 -5.84 -12.08 -15.57
CA CYS A 181 -6.61 -11.13 -16.37
C CYS A 181 -5.91 -10.82 -17.70
N GLY A 182 -6.53 -10.01 -18.55
CA GLY A 182 -6.00 -9.66 -19.87
C GLY A 182 -7.01 -9.89 -21.00
N PRO A 183 -6.78 -9.29 -22.18
CA PRO A 183 -7.66 -9.44 -23.34
C PRO A 183 -7.49 -10.82 -24.02
N GLY A 184 -8.57 -11.31 -24.65
CA GLY A 184 -8.54 -12.53 -25.47
C GLY A 184 -8.45 -13.86 -24.69
N LEU A 185 -8.15 -14.96 -25.38
CA LEU A 185 -8.22 -16.32 -24.80
C LEU A 185 -6.87 -16.86 -24.30
N THR A 186 -5.77 -16.13 -24.49
CA THR A 186 -4.43 -16.55 -24.05
C THR A 186 -4.38 -16.79 -22.54
N ARG A 187 -5.07 -15.95 -21.76
CA ARG A 187 -5.22 -16.14 -20.30
C ARG A 187 -5.81 -17.50 -19.90
N VAL A 188 -6.69 -18.08 -20.71
CA VAL A 188 -7.30 -19.39 -20.44
C VAL A 188 -6.29 -20.50 -20.68
N GLN A 189 -5.46 -20.37 -21.72
CA GLN A 189 -4.37 -21.31 -21.98
C GLN A 189 -3.30 -21.21 -20.89
N PHE A 190 -2.94 -19.99 -20.48
CA PHE A 190 -1.98 -19.75 -19.41
C PHE A 190 -2.44 -20.32 -18.06
N ALA A 191 -3.72 -20.16 -17.72
CA ALA A 191 -4.30 -20.75 -16.52
C ALA A 191 -4.12 -22.28 -16.47
N LYS A 192 -4.32 -22.98 -17.61
CA LYS A 192 -4.09 -24.43 -17.69
C LYS A 192 -2.63 -24.81 -17.44
N LEU A 193 -1.69 -24.05 -18.01
CA LEU A 193 -0.27 -24.27 -17.79
C LEU A 193 0.11 -24.08 -16.32
N LEU A 194 -0.47 -23.10 -15.62
CA LEU A 194 -0.25 -22.94 -14.17
C LEU A 194 -0.77 -24.14 -13.36
N VAL A 195 -1.96 -24.66 -13.68
CA VAL A 195 -2.49 -25.89 -13.07
C VAL A 195 -1.54 -27.07 -13.29
N GLU A 196 -1.06 -27.26 -14.51
CA GLU A 196 -0.12 -28.34 -14.86
C GLU A 196 1.21 -28.22 -14.11
N ARG A 197 1.61 -27.01 -13.73
CA ARG A 197 2.81 -26.73 -12.93
C ARG A 197 2.60 -26.84 -11.43
N GLY A 198 1.40 -27.19 -10.99
CA GLY A 198 1.07 -27.45 -9.59
C GLY A 198 0.47 -26.27 -8.84
N CYS A 199 0.27 -25.12 -9.49
CA CYS A 199 -0.48 -24.00 -8.90
C CYS A 199 -1.97 -24.41 -8.77
N SER A 200 -2.49 -24.42 -7.54
CA SER A 200 -3.84 -24.89 -7.18
C SER A 200 -4.68 -23.74 -6.56
N PRO A 201 -5.94 -23.95 -6.14
CA PRO A 201 -7.18 -23.82 -6.90
C PRO A 201 -7.84 -22.44 -6.78
N LYS A 202 -7.28 -21.49 -6.03
CA LYS A 202 -7.83 -20.12 -5.95
C LYS A 202 -7.32 -19.29 -7.12
N MET A 203 -7.67 -19.73 -8.31
CA MET A 203 -7.42 -19.02 -9.55
C MET A 203 -8.72 -18.46 -10.08
N LEU A 204 -8.75 -17.15 -10.27
CA LEU A 204 -9.85 -16.48 -10.94
C LEU A 204 -9.37 -16.00 -12.31
N ASN A 205 -10.14 -16.30 -13.35
CA ASN A 205 -9.85 -15.82 -14.70
C ASN A 205 -10.83 -14.71 -15.07
N VAL A 206 -10.33 -13.50 -15.26
CA VAL A 206 -11.11 -12.30 -15.54
C VAL A 206 -10.82 -11.81 -16.95
N ALA A 207 -11.86 -11.45 -17.70
CA ALA A 207 -11.68 -10.73 -18.95
C ALA A 207 -11.52 -9.24 -18.68
N THR A 208 -10.50 -8.62 -19.24
CA THR A 208 -10.31 -7.15 -19.21
C THR A 208 -10.34 -6.58 -20.62
N SER A 209 -10.65 -5.30 -20.71
CA SER A 209 -10.72 -4.56 -21.98
C SER A 209 -9.34 -4.23 -22.56
N ILE A 210 -8.34 -4.12 -21.69
CA ILE A 210 -6.96 -3.74 -21.98
C ILE A 210 -5.98 -4.71 -21.30
N GLY A 211 -4.72 -4.67 -21.71
CA GLY A 211 -3.59 -5.38 -21.10
C GLY A 211 -2.70 -4.47 -20.23
N GLY A 212 -1.52 -4.98 -19.86
CA GLY A 212 -0.59 -4.34 -18.91
C GLY A 212 -1.19 -3.92 -17.55
N ARG A 213 -0.51 -3.01 -16.85
CA ARG A 213 -0.94 -2.42 -15.56
C ARG A 213 -2.37 -1.87 -15.54
N PRO A 214 -2.91 -1.23 -16.61
CA PRO A 214 -4.31 -0.82 -16.66
C PRO A 214 -5.31 -1.97 -16.45
N ALA A 215 -4.99 -3.19 -16.90
CA ALA A 215 -5.84 -4.36 -16.68
C ALA A 215 -5.92 -4.73 -15.19
N ALA A 216 -4.82 -4.60 -14.45
CA ALA A 216 -4.80 -4.83 -13.02
C ALA A 216 -5.65 -3.77 -12.28
N ASN A 217 -5.55 -2.51 -12.70
CA ASN A 217 -6.40 -1.43 -12.17
C ASN A 217 -7.89 -1.65 -12.51
N GLU A 218 -8.21 -2.18 -13.70
CA GLU A 218 -9.58 -2.55 -14.09
C GLU A 218 -10.16 -3.63 -13.14
N VAL A 219 -9.36 -4.65 -12.80
CA VAL A 219 -9.75 -5.69 -11.84
C VAL A 219 -10.06 -5.11 -10.45
N LEU A 220 -9.23 -4.18 -9.96
CA LEU A 220 -9.39 -3.55 -8.64
C LEU A 220 -10.61 -2.62 -8.62
N SER A 221 -10.73 -1.73 -9.60
CA SER A 221 -11.78 -0.70 -9.68
C SER A 221 -13.18 -1.25 -9.91
N GLN A 222 -13.32 -2.28 -10.75
CA GLN A 222 -14.61 -2.89 -11.08
C GLN A 222 -14.99 -4.04 -10.14
N GLY A 223 -14.14 -4.38 -9.16
CA GLY A 223 -14.39 -5.48 -8.21
C GLY A 223 -14.48 -6.86 -8.87
N LEU A 224 -13.80 -7.04 -10.02
CA LEU A 224 -13.91 -8.28 -10.81
C LEU A 224 -13.32 -9.50 -10.09
N ALA A 225 -12.56 -9.27 -9.02
CA ALA A 225 -11.93 -10.28 -8.20
C ALA A 225 -12.25 -10.16 -6.70
N ASP A 226 -13.39 -9.55 -6.35
CA ASP A 226 -13.82 -9.38 -4.95
C ASP A 226 -13.92 -10.73 -4.20
N GLU A 227 -14.18 -11.84 -4.89
CA GLU A 227 -14.18 -13.17 -4.28
C GLU A 227 -12.80 -13.62 -3.76
N LEU A 228 -11.71 -13.12 -4.33
CA LEU A 228 -10.34 -13.44 -3.93
C LEU A 228 -9.69 -12.30 -3.13
N LEU A 229 -9.98 -11.05 -3.50
CA LEU A 229 -9.43 -9.86 -2.85
C LEU A 229 -10.22 -9.45 -1.60
N GLY A 230 -11.52 -9.73 -1.55
CA GLY A 230 -12.42 -9.27 -0.50
C GLY A 230 -12.44 -7.74 -0.38
N ASP A 231 -12.86 -7.26 0.79
CA ASP A 231 -12.87 -5.84 1.14
C ASP A 231 -11.48 -5.40 1.64
N THR A 232 -10.48 -5.44 0.75
CA THR A 232 -9.14 -4.92 1.08
C THR A 232 -9.08 -3.42 0.88
N ALA A 233 -8.26 -2.74 1.68
CA ALA A 233 -8.12 -1.30 1.63
C ALA A 233 -7.76 -0.79 0.23
N ILE A 234 -6.89 -1.47 -0.54
CA ILE A 234 -6.56 -1.09 -1.91
C ILE A 234 -7.77 -1.16 -2.85
N VAL A 235 -8.64 -2.16 -2.69
CA VAL A 235 -9.87 -2.30 -3.48
C VAL A 235 -10.83 -1.18 -3.12
N GLU A 236 -11.03 -0.91 -1.83
CA GLU A 236 -11.89 0.18 -1.37
C GLU A 236 -11.39 1.56 -1.83
N GLN A 237 -10.09 1.84 -1.63
CA GLN A 237 -9.43 3.08 -2.03
C GLN A 237 -9.56 3.28 -3.54
N THR A 238 -9.31 2.23 -4.34
CA THR A 238 -9.43 2.30 -5.80
C THR A 238 -10.87 2.54 -6.23
N LYS A 239 -11.84 1.81 -5.68
CA LYS A 239 -13.27 1.99 -5.99
C LYS A 239 -13.74 3.41 -5.64
N ALA A 240 -13.36 3.93 -4.47
CA ALA A 240 -13.78 5.25 -4.03
C ALA A 240 -13.21 6.37 -4.91
N VAL A 241 -11.92 6.30 -5.28
CA VAL A 241 -11.31 7.27 -6.19
C VAL A 241 -11.93 7.19 -7.58
N GLU A 242 -12.10 6.00 -8.15
CA GLU A 242 -12.69 5.82 -9.48
C GLU A 242 -14.17 6.26 -9.52
N GLU A 243 -14.93 6.02 -8.46
CA GLU A 243 -16.27 6.55 -8.32
C GLU A 243 -16.28 8.09 -8.31
N ALA A 244 -15.39 8.71 -7.53
CA ALA A 244 -15.27 10.16 -7.47
C ALA A 244 -14.91 10.76 -8.84
N LEU A 245 -13.97 10.14 -9.56
CA LEU A 245 -13.61 10.53 -10.93
C LEU A 245 -14.78 10.39 -11.91
N SER A 246 -15.55 9.30 -11.81
CA SER A 246 -16.73 9.05 -12.65
C SER A 246 -17.83 10.10 -12.43
N ARG A 247 -18.11 10.43 -11.15
CA ARG A 247 -19.04 11.51 -10.80
C ARG A 247 -18.54 12.86 -11.29
N MET A 248 -17.24 13.14 -11.17
CA MET A 248 -16.66 14.40 -11.65
C MET A 248 -16.81 14.55 -13.18
N ALA A 249 -16.56 13.47 -13.94
CA ALA A 249 -16.70 13.46 -15.40
C ALA A 249 -18.15 13.69 -15.88
N THR A 250 -19.14 13.43 -15.02
CA THR A 250 -20.57 13.56 -15.32
C THR A 250 -21.23 14.73 -14.60
N ASP A 251 -20.45 15.63 -13.99
CA ASP A 251 -20.95 16.76 -13.19
C ASP A 251 -21.93 16.29 -12.09
N GLY A 252 -21.56 15.20 -11.42
CA GLY A 252 -22.30 14.52 -10.37
C GLY A 252 -21.97 15.02 -8.96
N ALA A 253 -22.45 14.29 -7.95
CA ALA A 253 -22.30 14.61 -6.53
C ALA A 253 -20.89 14.26 -6.01
N VAL A 254 -19.92 15.15 -6.25
CA VAL A 254 -18.52 15.05 -5.82
C VAL A 254 -17.97 16.45 -5.52
N ALA A 255 -17.09 16.58 -4.53
CA ALA A 255 -16.33 17.79 -4.27
C ALA A 255 -14.82 17.52 -4.45
N TYR A 256 -14.17 18.46 -5.12
CA TYR A 256 -12.74 18.43 -5.41
C TYR A 256 -12.13 19.81 -5.13
N GLY A 257 -10.98 19.80 -4.45
CA GLY A 257 -10.26 21.00 -4.04
C GLY A 257 -10.71 21.54 -2.68
N PRO A 258 -9.86 22.35 -2.02
CA PRO A 258 -10.07 22.77 -0.63
C PRO A 258 -11.42 23.44 -0.39
N ASP A 259 -11.76 24.46 -1.19
CA ASP A 259 -12.97 25.27 -1.00
C ASP A 259 -14.25 24.43 -1.09
N ALA A 260 -14.33 23.55 -2.11
CA ALA A 260 -15.50 22.71 -2.34
C ALA A 260 -15.65 21.64 -1.25
N ILE A 261 -14.54 21.04 -0.81
CA ILE A 261 -14.54 20.02 0.25
C ILE A 261 -14.94 20.67 1.60
N CYS A 262 -14.41 21.85 1.93
CA CYS A 262 -14.81 22.59 3.13
C CYS A 262 -16.31 22.94 3.09
N ALA A 263 -16.79 23.52 1.99
CA ALA A 263 -18.21 23.84 1.83
C ALA A 263 -19.11 22.61 1.98
N ALA A 264 -18.67 21.46 1.43
CA ALA A 264 -19.39 20.21 1.56
C ALA A 264 -19.46 19.66 2.99
N LEU A 265 -18.38 19.81 3.77
CA LEU A 265 -18.38 19.45 5.18
C LEU A 265 -19.34 20.34 5.98
N GLU A 266 -19.27 21.66 5.79
CA GLU A 266 -20.17 22.61 6.47
C GLU A 266 -21.64 22.37 6.16
N ALA A 267 -21.94 21.94 4.93
CA ALA A 267 -23.29 21.57 4.52
C ALA A 267 -23.74 20.18 5.02
N GLY A 268 -22.85 19.38 5.62
CA GLY A 268 -23.12 17.99 5.98
C GLY A 268 -23.34 17.08 4.77
N ALA A 269 -22.85 17.49 3.60
CA ALA A 269 -23.09 16.82 2.32
C ALA A 269 -22.12 15.66 2.04
N ILE A 270 -21.00 15.60 2.75
CA ILE A 270 -20.00 14.53 2.56
C ILE A 270 -20.59 13.19 2.98
N ASP A 271 -20.59 12.24 2.05
CA ASP A 271 -20.84 10.83 2.32
C ASP A 271 -19.54 10.14 2.72
N LYS A 272 -18.53 10.23 1.87
CA LYS A 272 -17.20 9.63 2.05
C LYS A 272 -16.11 10.63 1.69
N LEU A 273 -15.21 10.92 2.64
CA LEU A 273 -13.98 11.66 2.39
C LEU A 273 -12.86 10.67 2.08
N ILE A 274 -12.21 10.84 0.95
CA ILE A 274 -11.05 10.07 0.51
C ILE A 274 -9.85 11.01 0.61
N VAL A 275 -8.88 10.68 1.45
CA VAL A 275 -7.71 11.55 1.70
C VAL A 275 -6.45 10.70 1.84
N LEU A 276 -5.32 11.22 1.39
CA LEU A 276 -4.02 10.57 1.63
C LEU A 276 -3.74 10.47 3.12
N ALA A 277 -3.44 9.25 3.59
CA ALA A 277 -3.21 8.96 5.00
C ALA A 277 -2.08 9.82 5.62
N ASP A 278 -1.10 10.18 4.79
CA ASP A 278 0.04 11.01 5.16
C ASP A 278 -0.39 12.43 5.57
N MET A 279 -1.37 13.01 4.85
CA MET A 279 -1.80 14.41 5.07
C MET A 279 -2.49 14.61 6.42
N ILE A 280 -3.20 13.59 6.92
CA ILE A 280 -3.87 13.64 8.23
C ILE A 280 -2.85 13.81 9.37
N ARG A 281 -1.65 13.26 9.18
CA ARG A 281 -0.61 13.14 10.22
C ARG A 281 0.56 14.09 10.01
N ASP A 282 0.47 14.95 9.01
CA ASP A 282 1.41 16.02 8.75
C ASP A 282 0.97 17.24 9.57
N GLU A 283 1.84 17.69 10.47
CA GLU A 283 1.59 18.80 11.40
C GLU A 283 1.50 20.17 10.69
N GLU A 284 1.94 20.26 9.44
CA GLU A 284 1.89 21.47 8.62
C GLU A 284 0.80 21.41 7.53
N ALA A 285 0.25 20.23 7.24
CA ALA A 285 -0.73 20.06 6.18
C ALA A 285 -2.11 20.60 6.59
N THR A 286 -2.65 21.47 5.74
CA THR A 286 -3.93 22.16 5.97
C THR A 286 -4.92 21.94 4.84
N ILE A 287 -6.19 22.11 5.16
CA ILE A 287 -7.29 22.27 4.21
C ILE A 287 -8.10 23.50 4.62
N GLY A 288 -8.16 24.49 3.74
CA GLY A 288 -8.64 25.82 4.11
C GLY A 288 -7.75 26.43 5.20
N ASP A 289 -8.35 26.85 6.31
CA ASP A 289 -7.67 27.49 7.44
C ASP A 289 -7.42 26.54 8.63
N GLU A 290 -7.66 25.23 8.47
CA GLU A 290 -7.50 24.24 9.54
C GLU A 290 -6.57 23.08 9.14
N LEU A 291 -6.00 22.39 10.14
CA LEU A 291 -5.17 21.19 9.93
C LEU A 291 -6.05 20.02 9.49
N TRP A 292 -5.50 19.14 8.66
CA TRP A 292 -6.22 17.93 8.22
C TRP A 292 -6.70 17.05 9.37
N TYR A 293 -5.91 16.93 10.44
CA TYR A 293 -6.31 16.23 11.65
C TYR A 293 -7.62 16.78 12.25
N GLU A 294 -7.76 18.11 12.33
CA GLU A 294 -8.96 18.75 12.89
C GLU A 294 -10.14 18.61 11.93
N PHE A 295 -9.92 18.80 10.63
CA PHE A 295 -10.94 18.63 9.60
C PHE A 295 -11.54 17.22 9.63
N VAL A 296 -10.69 16.19 9.67
CA VAL A 296 -11.13 14.78 9.69
C VAL A 296 -11.91 14.45 10.96
N ARG A 297 -11.55 15.04 12.11
CA ARG A 297 -12.29 14.83 13.37
C ARG A 297 -13.76 15.26 13.28
N ARG A 298 -14.06 16.27 12.44
CA ARG A 298 -15.42 16.79 12.26
C ARG A 298 -16.31 15.89 11.40
N LEU A 299 -15.75 14.92 10.68
CA LEU A 299 -16.54 13.97 9.87
C LEU A 299 -17.54 13.17 10.72
N ASP A 300 -17.20 12.89 11.98
CA ASP A 300 -18.10 12.20 12.92
C ASP A 300 -19.38 13.00 13.21
N GLU A 301 -19.30 14.33 13.20
CA GLU A 301 -20.45 15.23 13.43
C GLU A 301 -21.50 15.09 12.32
N THR A 302 -21.06 14.76 11.11
CA THR A 302 -21.90 14.59 9.92
C THR A 302 -22.13 13.13 9.56
N ASN A 303 -21.64 12.18 10.36
CA ASN A 303 -21.66 10.73 10.11
C ASN A 303 -21.09 10.39 8.72
N SER A 304 -19.99 11.04 8.36
CA SER A 304 -19.29 10.87 7.09
C SER A 304 -18.19 9.81 7.25
N GLU A 305 -18.03 8.98 6.22
CA GLU A 305 -17.03 7.91 6.21
C GLU A 305 -15.66 8.46 5.80
N LEU A 306 -14.59 8.00 6.45
CA LEU A 306 -13.22 8.34 6.10
C LEU A 306 -12.54 7.16 5.40
N VAL A 307 -11.98 7.39 4.22
CA VAL A 307 -11.10 6.44 3.52
C VAL A 307 -9.69 7.02 3.45
N GLN A 308 -8.76 6.36 4.17
CA GLN A 308 -7.35 6.73 4.23
C GLN A 308 -6.57 6.06 3.09
N SER A 309 -6.31 6.80 2.02
CA SER A 309 -5.62 6.27 0.84
C SER A 309 -4.10 6.24 1.01
N SER A 310 -3.49 5.18 0.49
CA SER A 310 -2.04 5.07 0.30
C SER A 310 -1.64 5.68 -1.05
N THR A 311 -0.37 6.03 -1.24
CA THR A 311 0.22 6.40 -2.54
C THR A 311 0.89 5.21 -3.26
N GLU A 312 0.82 4.02 -2.66
CA GLU A 312 1.50 2.80 -3.16
C GLU A 312 0.69 2.01 -4.21
N HIS A 313 -0.36 2.63 -4.75
CA HIS A 313 -1.15 2.12 -5.87
C HIS A 313 -1.62 3.27 -6.77
N ASP A 314 -2.07 2.95 -7.98
CA ASP A 314 -2.32 3.92 -9.05
C ASP A 314 -3.41 4.94 -8.69
N ALA A 315 -4.53 4.50 -8.11
CA ALA A 315 -5.59 5.40 -7.64
C ALA A 315 -5.11 6.37 -6.56
N GLY A 316 -4.21 5.91 -5.67
CA GLY A 316 -3.56 6.75 -4.68
C GLY A 316 -2.69 7.84 -5.27
N LYS A 317 -1.92 7.50 -6.31
CA LYS A 317 -1.10 8.48 -7.06
C LYS A 317 -1.95 9.46 -7.86
N GLN A 318 -3.09 9.01 -8.39
CA GLN A 318 -4.06 9.91 -9.03
C GLN A 318 -4.62 10.89 -8.00
N LEU A 319 -5.01 10.41 -6.82
CA LEU A 319 -5.46 11.26 -5.72
C LEU A 319 -4.40 12.28 -5.31
N GLU A 320 -3.13 11.86 -5.20
CA GLU A 320 -1.99 12.76 -4.96
C GLU A 320 -1.86 13.86 -6.03
N GLY A 321 -1.97 13.48 -7.32
CA GLY A 321 -2.00 14.42 -8.44
C GLY A 321 -3.18 15.39 -8.41
N MET A 322 -4.24 15.05 -7.66
CA MET A 322 -5.42 15.84 -7.39
C MET A 322 -5.34 16.56 -6.02
N GLY A 323 -4.14 16.84 -5.52
CA GLY A 323 -3.99 17.57 -4.25
C GLY A 323 -4.34 16.75 -3.00
N GLY A 324 -4.49 15.43 -3.16
CA GLY A 324 -4.51 14.47 -2.06
C GLY A 324 -5.85 14.22 -1.38
N ALA A 325 -6.95 14.86 -1.83
CA ALA A 325 -8.27 14.60 -1.28
C ALA A 325 -9.43 14.78 -2.28
N LEU A 326 -10.47 13.96 -2.11
CA LEU A 326 -11.75 13.99 -2.82
C LEU A 326 -12.88 13.67 -1.85
N ALA A 327 -14.07 14.24 -2.06
CA ALA A 327 -15.25 13.88 -1.28
C ALA A 327 -16.39 13.41 -2.19
N LEU A 328 -16.89 12.21 -1.95
CA LEU A 328 -18.16 11.75 -2.49
C LEU A 328 -19.29 12.39 -1.68
N LEU A 329 -20.26 13.00 -2.38
CA LEU A 329 -21.35 13.71 -1.74
C LEU A 329 -22.65 12.90 -1.78
N ARG A 330 -23.48 13.10 -0.76
CA ARG A 330 -24.84 12.53 -0.65
C ARG A 330 -25.80 13.16 -1.65
N TRP A 331 -25.60 14.44 -1.95
CA TRP A 331 -26.32 15.20 -2.96
C TRP A 331 -25.39 16.15 -3.69
N LYS A 332 -25.76 16.56 -4.90
CA LYS A 332 -24.98 17.54 -5.67
C LYS A 332 -25.09 18.92 -5.02
N MET A 333 -23.97 19.62 -4.94
CA MET A 333 -23.89 21.01 -4.48
C MET A 333 -23.64 21.92 -5.68
N ASP A 334 -24.19 23.13 -5.62
CA ASP A 334 -24.07 24.17 -6.65
C ASP A 334 -22.79 25.00 -6.49
#